data_AF-A0A7V2Y9L3-F1
#
_entry.id   AF-A0A7V2Y9L3-F1
#
_cell.length_a   1.000
_cell.length_b   1.000
_cell.length_c   1.000
_cell.angle_alpha   90.00
_cell.angle_beta   90.00
_cell.angle_gamma   90.00
#
_symmetry.space_group_name_H-M   'P 1'
#
loop_
_entity.id
_entity.type
_entity.pdbx_description
1 polymer ?
#
loop_
_entity_poly.entity_id
_entity_poly.type
_entity_poly.pdbx_seq_one_letter_code
_entity_poly.pdbx_strand_id
1 'polypeptide(L)'
;MITAGVDCGAKTVKVVILGEAGILGWSLVVAGGDTAAAVEKAYGEALDVAGVPKEKVQRVVATGCGKQQVGFHHDTVTEVSADARGAVYFFPNARTVIDVGAEEARALRSDSRGRLVDFVINDRCAAGAGVFLETMARALEVRLEEMGPLALEATKQVCINAQCTVFAESEVISLVHANTPKPDMARAVHDAIAERIASMVRRVGVEPDVVLVGGVGRNIGVVQALSRLLGVEVKVPQQPELVGALGAALLGAEKV
;
A
#
# COMPACT_ATOMS: atom_id res chain seq x y z
N MET A 1 13.18 7.77 23.31
CA MET A 1 12.29 8.74 22.63
C MET A 1 11.03 8.02 22.15
N ILE A 2 9.87 8.69 22.18
CA ILE A 2 8.64 8.15 21.59
C ILE A 2 8.12 9.11 20.53
N THR A 3 7.95 8.62 19.31
CA THR A 3 7.41 9.37 18.17
C THR A 3 6.21 8.64 17.58
N ALA A 4 5.27 9.37 17.01
CA ALA A 4 4.15 8.80 16.27
C ALA A 4 4.18 9.21 14.80
N GLY A 5 3.80 8.29 13.93
CA GLY A 5 3.56 8.55 12.53
C GLY A 5 2.10 8.30 12.20
N VAL A 6 1.48 9.25 11.51
CA VAL A 6 0.07 9.20 11.09
C VAL A 6 0.02 9.26 9.58
N ASP A 7 -0.35 8.16 8.94
CA ASP A 7 -0.61 8.09 7.50
C ASP A 7 -2.11 8.18 7.25
N CYS A 8 -2.57 9.37 6.90
CA CYS A 8 -3.94 9.65 6.55
C CYS A 8 -4.12 9.47 5.02
N GLY A 9 -4.48 8.27 4.60
CA GLY A 9 -4.78 7.94 3.20
C GLY A 9 -6.24 8.21 2.83
N ALA A 10 -6.60 7.92 1.58
CA ALA A 10 -7.94 8.17 1.05
C ALA A 10 -9.04 7.33 1.71
N LYS A 11 -8.79 6.04 1.94
CA LYS A 11 -9.75 5.11 2.58
C LYS A 11 -9.43 4.78 4.04
N THR A 12 -8.18 4.93 4.47
CA THR A 12 -7.74 4.46 5.79
C THR A 12 -6.76 5.42 6.43
N VAL A 13 -6.86 5.54 7.75
CA VAL A 13 -5.87 6.18 8.61
C VAL A 13 -5.08 5.10 9.33
N LYS A 14 -3.75 5.19 9.24
CA LYS A 14 -2.83 4.26 9.90
C LYS A 14 -1.96 5.04 10.87
N VAL A 15 -1.80 4.53 12.08
CA VAL A 15 -0.96 5.15 13.10
C VAL A 15 0.04 4.13 13.61
N VAL A 16 1.29 4.58 13.78
CA VAL A 16 2.36 3.81 14.43
C VAL A 16 2.95 4.64 15.56
N ILE A 17 3.03 4.06 16.75
CA ILE A 17 3.77 4.58 17.90
C ILE A 17 5.12 3.86 17.94
N LEU A 18 6.19 4.62 17.81
CA LEU A 18 7.57 4.14 17.74
C LEU A 18 8.32 4.56 19.01
N GLY A 19 8.97 3.60 19.65
CA GLY A 19 9.91 3.80 20.75
C GLY A 19 11.34 3.39 20.37
N GLU A 20 12.26 3.42 21.32
CA GLU A 20 13.67 3.05 21.10
C GLU A 20 13.85 1.58 20.72
N ALA A 21 13.01 0.69 21.27
CA ALA A 21 13.05 -0.74 20.99
C ALA A 21 12.26 -1.15 19.73
N GLY A 22 11.70 -0.18 18.97
CA GLY A 22 10.88 -0.42 17.79
C GLY A 22 9.42 -0.02 18.00
N ILE A 23 8.51 -0.67 17.24
CA ILE A 23 7.08 -0.36 17.25
C ILE A 23 6.47 -0.77 18.60
N LEU A 24 5.87 0.19 19.31
CA LEU A 24 5.19 -0.03 20.59
C LEU A 24 3.71 -0.34 20.39
N GLY A 25 3.07 0.29 19.41
CA GLY A 25 1.67 0.08 19.09
C GLY A 25 1.30 0.65 17.73
N TRP A 26 0.18 0.20 17.18
CA TRP A 26 -0.32 0.65 15.90
C TRP A 26 -1.83 0.48 15.82
N SER A 27 -2.45 1.18 14.88
CA SER A 27 -3.86 1.04 14.56
C SER A 27 -4.09 1.27 13.06
N LEU A 28 -5.24 0.78 12.58
CA LEU A 28 -5.74 1.03 11.23
C LEU A 28 -7.25 1.23 11.33
N VAL A 29 -7.72 2.41 10.91
CA VAL A 29 -9.13 2.79 10.94
C VAL A 29 -9.57 3.21 9.53
N VAL A 30 -10.80 2.92 9.14
CA VAL A 30 -11.38 3.41 7.89
C VAL A 30 -11.66 4.91 8.01
N ALA A 31 -11.14 5.69 7.07
CA ALA A 31 -11.45 7.11 6.92
C ALA A 31 -12.90 7.22 6.41
N GLY A 32 -13.86 7.32 7.32
CA GLY A 32 -15.28 7.55 7.00
C GLY A 32 -15.52 8.99 6.51
N GLY A 33 -16.78 9.43 6.55
CA GLY A 33 -17.15 10.79 6.14
C GLY A 33 -16.55 11.91 7.00
N ASP A 34 -16.10 11.61 8.22
CA ASP A 34 -15.36 12.52 9.10
C ASP A 34 -13.93 12.00 9.30
N THR A 35 -13.01 12.50 8.46
CA THR A 35 -11.60 12.10 8.49
C THR A 35 -10.89 12.55 9.77
N ALA A 36 -11.23 13.71 10.32
CA ALA A 36 -10.60 14.20 11.55
C ALA A 36 -10.94 13.31 12.75
N ALA A 37 -12.22 12.90 12.87
CA ALA A 37 -12.63 11.94 13.89
C ALA A 37 -11.95 10.57 13.71
N ALA A 38 -11.77 10.11 12.46
CA ALA A 38 -11.05 8.87 12.18
C ALA A 38 -9.57 8.95 12.59
N VAL A 39 -8.93 10.11 12.39
CA VAL A 39 -7.54 10.36 12.83
C VAL A 39 -7.41 10.31 14.35
N GLU A 40 -8.26 11.02 15.09
CA GLU A 40 -8.23 11.01 16.56
C GLU A 40 -8.49 9.61 17.11
N LYS A 41 -9.46 8.88 16.53
CA LYS A 41 -9.75 7.49 16.89
C LYS A 41 -8.54 6.59 16.66
N ALA A 42 -7.95 6.62 15.46
CA ALA A 42 -6.78 5.81 15.14
C ALA A 42 -5.61 6.13 16.07
N TYR A 43 -5.38 7.40 16.37
CA TYR A 43 -4.32 7.82 17.27
C TYR A 43 -4.54 7.31 18.69
N GLY A 44 -5.76 7.42 19.22
CA GLY A 44 -6.13 6.85 20.52
C GLY A 44 -5.93 5.34 20.59
N GLU A 45 -6.43 4.59 19.60
CA GLU A 45 -6.28 3.13 19.55
C GLU A 45 -4.80 2.70 19.53
N ALA A 46 -3.94 3.42 18.79
CA ALA A 46 -2.52 3.10 18.73
C ALA A 46 -1.79 3.39 20.06
N LEU A 47 -2.19 4.45 20.78
CA LEU A 47 -1.68 4.76 22.11
C LEU A 47 -2.10 3.72 23.15
N ASP A 48 -3.34 3.27 23.10
CA ASP A 48 -3.87 2.23 23.98
C ASP A 48 -3.13 0.91 23.77
N VAL A 49 -2.92 0.49 22.52
CA VAL A 49 -2.10 -0.69 22.19
C VAL A 49 -0.66 -0.52 22.68
N ALA A 50 -0.08 0.68 22.55
CA ALA A 50 1.27 0.96 23.03
C ALA A 50 1.38 1.02 24.57
N GLY A 51 0.27 1.21 25.29
CA GLY A 51 0.27 1.50 26.73
C GLY A 51 0.97 2.83 27.05
N VAL A 52 0.94 3.79 26.13
CA VAL A 52 1.66 5.07 26.23
C VAL A 52 0.66 6.22 26.31
N PRO A 53 0.73 7.10 27.34
CA PRO A 53 -0.13 8.27 27.39
C PRO A 53 0.32 9.33 26.36
N LYS A 54 -0.64 10.10 25.82
CA LYS A 54 -0.41 11.07 24.72
C LYS A 54 0.74 12.05 25.02
N GLU A 55 0.89 12.47 26.27
CA GLU A 55 1.90 13.44 26.73
C GLU A 55 3.33 12.90 26.65
N LYS A 56 3.50 11.57 26.53
CA LYS A 56 4.81 10.93 26.36
C LYS A 56 5.23 10.86 24.89
N VAL A 57 4.32 11.10 23.94
CA VAL A 57 4.67 11.19 22.51
C VAL A 57 5.30 12.56 22.26
N GLN A 58 6.60 12.56 21.96
CA GLN A 58 7.40 13.78 21.84
C GLN A 58 7.27 14.44 20.47
N ARG A 59 6.91 13.66 19.45
CA ARG A 59 6.70 14.18 18.09
C ARG A 59 5.70 13.33 17.34
N VAL A 60 4.82 14.00 16.62
CA VAL A 60 3.85 13.39 15.70
C VAL A 60 4.17 13.89 14.30
N VAL A 61 4.36 12.97 13.35
CA VAL A 61 4.62 13.31 11.94
C VAL A 61 3.50 12.76 11.08
N ALA A 62 2.90 13.62 10.26
CA ALA A 62 1.81 13.22 9.36
C ALA A 62 2.31 12.98 7.92
N THR A 63 1.71 11.99 7.26
CA THR A 63 1.89 11.66 5.84
C THR A 63 0.55 11.24 5.23
N GLY A 64 0.55 10.88 3.95
CA GLY A 64 -0.65 10.55 3.19
C GLY A 64 -1.30 11.76 2.53
N CYS A 65 -2.27 11.51 1.64
CA CYS A 65 -2.97 12.55 0.89
C CYS A 65 -3.82 13.44 1.82
N GLY A 66 -4.27 12.90 2.95
CA GLY A 66 -5.03 13.59 3.98
C GLY A 66 -4.19 14.13 5.14
N LYS A 67 -2.86 14.21 5.04
CA LYS A 67 -1.96 14.65 6.14
C LYS A 67 -2.36 15.96 6.83
N GLN A 68 -3.01 16.88 6.12
CA GLN A 68 -3.50 18.16 6.67
C GLN A 68 -4.69 18.00 7.63
N GLN A 69 -5.38 16.85 7.62
CA GLN A 69 -6.45 16.53 8.56
C GLN A 69 -5.92 16.14 9.96
N VAL A 70 -4.60 15.91 10.08
CA VAL A 70 -3.96 15.57 11.36
C VAL A 70 -3.64 16.85 12.12
N GLY A 71 -4.64 17.47 12.73
CA GLY A 71 -4.51 18.80 13.36
C GLY A 71 -3.48 18.93 14.49
N PHE A 72 -3.02 17.81 15.06
CA PHE A 72 -2.02 17.76 16.14
C PHE A 72 -0.62 17.32 15.66
N HIS A 73 -0.36 17.31 14.35
CA HIS A 73 0.97 16.98 13.84
C HIS A 73 1.99 18.07 14.21
N HIS A 74 3.23 17.67 14.47
CA HIS A 74 4.35 18.59 14.67
C HIS A 74 5.07 18.88 13.35
N ASP A 75 4.97 17.96 12.38
CA ASP A 75 5.64 18.03 11.10
C ASP A 75 4.89 17.18 10.07
N THR A 76 5.21 17.40 8.80
CA THR A 76 4.70 16.57 7.70
C THR A 76 5.84 16.06 6.84
N VAL A 77 5.64 14.89 6.23
CA VAL A 77 6.55 14.33 5.24
C VAL A 77 5.77 13.88 4.01
N THR A 78 6.48 13.67 2.90
CA THR A 78 5.88 13.10 1.70
C THR A 78 5.72 11.60 1.86
N GLU A 79 4.67 11.05 1.23
CA GLU A 79 4.35 9.63 1.15
C GLU A 79 5.56 8.82 0.68
N VAL A 80 6.19 9.25 -0.43
CA VAL A 80 7.38 8.60 -0.98
C VAL A 80 8.58 8.59 -0.03
N SER A 81 8.77 9.64 0.77
CA SER A 81 9.87 9.67 1.76
C SER A 81 9.58 8.73 2.93
N ALA A 82 8.32 8.71 3.38
CA ALA A 82 7.88 7.81 4.43
C ALA A 82 7.98 6.34 3.99
N ASP A 83 7.47 6.00 2.80
CA ASP A 83 7.53 4.63 2.26
C ASP A 83 8.96 4.15 2.06
N ALA A 84 9.83 5.00 1.50
CA ALA A 84 11.25 4.68 1.36
C ALA A 84 11.90 4.38 2.71
N ARG A 85 11.66 5.23 3.72
CA ARG A 85 12.25 5.08 5.04
C ARG A 85 11.70 3.87 5.80
N GLY A 86 10.39 3.64 5.70
CA GLY A 86 9.71 2.52 6.32
C GLY A 86 10.08 1.18 5.68
N ALA A 87 10.25 1.13 4.35
CA ALA A 87 10.71 -0.08 3.67
C ALA A 87 12.12 -0.49 4.10
N VAL A 88 13.04 0.47 4.24
CA VAL A 88 14.41 0.24 4.73
C VAL A 88 14.44 -0.30 6.16
N TYR A 89 13.46 0.05 6.99
CA TYR A 89 13.36 -0.49 8.36
C TYR A 89 13.14 -2.01 8.35
N PHE A 90 12.29 -2.52 7.46
CA PHE A 90 12.03 -3.97 7.35
C PHE A 90 13.06 -4.69 6.48
N PHE A 91 13.53 -4.04 5.42
CA PHE A 91 14.45 -4.58 4.44
C PHE A 91 15.59 -3.59 4.21
N PRO A 92 16.73 -3.69 4.93
CA PRO A 92 17.83 -2.71 4.83
C PRO A 92 18.42 -2.52 3.42
N ASN A 93 18.23 -3.52 2.56
CA ASN A 93 18.66 -3.50 1.16
C ASN A 93 17.56 -3.07 0.18
N ALA A 94 16.40 -2.60 0.67
CA ALA A 94 15.36 -2.05 -0.19
C ALA A 94 15.91 -0.91 -1.05
N ARG A 95 15.74 -1.02 -2.36
CA ARG A 95 16.12 0.01 -3.35
C ARG A 95 14.93 0.44 -4.17
N THR A 96 14.00 -0.46 -4.45
CA THR A 96 12.75 -0.12 -5.13
C THR A 96 11.58 -0.36 -4.19
N VAL A 97 10.72 0.64 -4.00
CA VAL A 97 9.49 0.49 -3.22
C VAL A 97 8.30 0.76 -4.12
N ILE A 98 7.31 -0.13 -4.04
CA ILE A 98 6.04 -0.04 -4.74
C ILE A 98 4.99 0.16 -3.66
N ASP A 99 4.32 1.32 -3.62
CA ASP A 99 3.19 1.56 -2.73
C ASP A 99 1.90 1.46 -3.54
N VAL A 100 1.03 0.53 -3.15
CA VAL A 100 -0.23 0.29 -3.85
C VAL A 100 -1.38 0.33 -2.85
N GLY A 101 -2.07 1.48 -2.86
CA GLY A 101 -3.25 1.73 -2.05
C GLY A 101 -4.56 1.46 -2.79
N ALA A 102 -5.64 2.02 -2.22
CA ALA A 102 -6.98 1.91 -2.81
C ALA A 102 -7.09 2.70 -4.14
N GLU A 103 -6.67 3.96 -4.11
CA GLU A 103 -6.89 4.93 -5.20
C GLU A 103 -5.61 5.29 -5.96
N GLU A 104 -4.45 5.11 -5.34
CA GLU A 104 -3.17 5.55 -5.88
C GLU A 104 -2.17 4.39 -5.90
N ALA A 105 -1.26 4.43 -6.87
CA ALA A 105 -0.09 3.58 -6.90
C ALA A 105 1.15 4.44 -7.14
N ARG A 106 2.23 4.14 -6.42
CA ARG A 106 3.51 4.83 -6.51
C ARG A 106 4.62 3.80 -6.70
N ALA A 107 5.64 4.17 -7.43
CA ALA A 107 6.92 3.47 -7.41
C ALA A 107 8.02 4.47 -7.15
N LEU A 108 9.00 4.08 -6.35
CA LEU A 108 10.14 4.92 -6.03
C LEU A 108 11.41 4.08 -5.98
N ARG A 109 12.53 4.76 -6.24
CA ARG A 109 13.87 4.22 -6.05
C ARG A 109 14.60 5.05 -5.02
N SER A 110 15.31 4.39 -4.11
CA SER A 110 16.14 5.00 -3.08
C SER A 110 17.60 4.55 -3.18
N ASP A 111 18.50 5.37 -2.66
CA ASP A 111 19.92 5.03 -2.53
C ASP A 111 20.17 4.08 -1.35
N SER A 112 21.43 3.69 -1.15
CA SER A 112 21.85 2.80 -0.05
C SER A 112 21.61 3.35 1.36
N ARG A 113 21.29 4.64 1.48
CA ARG A 113 20.96 5.30 2.74
C ARG A 113 19.45 5.52 2.89
N GLY A 114 18.64 4.98 1.98
CA GLY A 114 17.19 5.15 1.99
C GLY A 114 16.72 6.53 1.52
N ARG A 115 17.59 7.32 0.89
CA ARG A 115 17.21 8.64 0.36
C ARG A 115 16.61 8.48 -1.03
N LEU A 116 15.53 9.21 -1.29
CA LEU A 116 14.80 9.18 -2.55
C LEU A 116 15.70 9.61 -3.72
N VAL A 117 15.78 8.77 -4.76
CA VAL A 117 16.52 9.05 -6.01
C VAL A 117 15.57 9.44 -7.11
N ASP A 118 14.48 8.69 -7.28
CA ASP A 118 13.48 8.91 -8.31
C ASP A 118 12.13 8.36 -7.85
N PHE A 119 11.03 8.91 -8.36
CA PHE A 119 9.70 8.40 -8.06
C PHE A 119 8.72 8.71 -9.19
N VAL A 120 7.67 7.90 -9.25
CA VAL A 120 6.54 8.07 -10.14
C VAL A 120 5.26 7.81 -9.37
N ILE A 121 4.24 8.61 -9.64
CA ILE A 121 2.90 8.47 -9.10
C ILE A 121 1.98 8.23 -10.28
N ASN A 122 1.13 7.21 -10.18
CA ASN A 122 0.05 7.00 -11.12
C ASN A 122 -1.27 7.47 -10.50
N ASP A 123 -1.58 8.74 -10.74
CA ASP A 123 -2.79 9.45 -10.29
C ASP A 123 -3.86 9.58 -11.40
N ARG A 124 -3.54 9.17 -12.63
CA ARG A 124 -4.37 9.46 -13.82
C ARG A 124 -5.49 8.46 -14.10
N CYS A 125 -5.60 7.39 -13.30
CA CYS A 125 -6.70 6.44 -13.44
C CYS A 125 -7.74 6.71 -12.35
N ALA A 126 -8.99 7.01 -12.73
CA ALA A 126 -10.09 7.29 -11.79
C ALA A 126 -10.34 6.15 -10.79
N ALA A 127 -9.86 4.94 -11.07
CA ALA A 127 -9.87 3.80 -10.16
C ALA A 127 -8.43 3.28 -9.93
N GLY A 128 -7.96 3.41 -8.69
CA GLY A 128 -6.70 2.84 -8.25
C GLY A 128 -6.69 1.31 -8.25
N ALA A 129 -5.53 0.72 -7.97
CA ALA A 129 -5.36 -0.73 -8.02
C ALA A 129 -6.22 -1.47 -6.99
N GLY A 130 -6.37 -0.95 -5.77
CA GLY A 130 -7.27 -1.54 -4.77
C GLY A 130 -8.73 -1.47 -5.19
N VAL A 131 -9.21 -0.32 -5.66
CA VAL A 131 -10.59 -0.17 -6.16
C VAL A 131 -10.86 -1.04 -7.39
N PHE A 132 -9.85 -1.22 -8.26
CA PHE A 132 -9.92 -2.15 -9.38
C PHE A 132 -10.15 -3.58 -8.89
N LEU A 133 -9.32 -4.07 -7.95
CA LEU A 133 -9.47 -5.41 -7.39
C LEU A 133 -10.81 -5.60 -6.68
N GLU A 134 -11.29 -4.62 -5.92
CA GLU A 134 -12.61 -4.63 -5.28
C GLU A 134 -13.74 -4.76 -6.30
N THR A 135 -13.64 -4.03 -7.42
CA THR A 135 -14.64 -4.08 -8.48
C THR A 135 -14.64 -5.43 -9.19
N MET A 136 -13.46 -5.97 -9.51
CA MET A 136 -13.36 -7.29 -10.14
C MET A 136 -13.83 -8.42 -9.21
N ALA A 137 -13.53 -8.34 -7.90
CA ALA A 137 -14.01 -9.31 -6.92
C ALA A 137 -15.55 -9.35 -6.88
N ARG A 138 -16.20 -8.17 -6.91
CA ARG A 138 -17.67 -8.06 -7.01
C ARG A 138 -18.20 -8.66 -8.31
N ALA A 139 -17.59 -8.34 -9.46
CA ALA A 139 -17.99 -8.88 -10.75
C ALA A 139 -17.84 -10.40 -10.85
N LEU A 140 -16.86 -10.97 -10.14
CA LEU A 140 -16.62 -12.42 -10.03
C LEU A 140 -17.46 -13.09 -8.93
N GLU A 141 -18.21 -12.31 -8.14
CA GLU A 141 -18.96 -12.77 -6.98
C GLU A 141 -18.09 -13.59 -6.00
N VAL A 142 -16.94 -13.02 -5.62
CA VAL A 142 -16.02 -13.57 -4.61
C VAL A 142 -15.60 -12.48 -3.64
N ARG A 143 -15.12 -12.85 -2.45
CA ARG A 143 -14.55 -11.87 -1.53
C ARG A 143 -13.19 -11.40 -2.03
N LEU A 144 -12.83 -10.15 -1.74
CA LEU A 144 -11.55 -9.59 -2.17
C LEU A 144 -10.36 -10.39 -1.66
N GLU A 145 -10.45 -10.92 -0.44
CA GLU A 145 -9.42 -11.71 0.22
C GLU A 145 -9.23 -13.09 -0.44
N GLU A 146 -10.24 -13.58 -1.14
CA GLU A 146 -10.22 -14.87 -1.84
C GLU A 146 -9.61 -14.76 -3.24
N MET A 147 -9.59 -13.56 -3.83
CA MET A 147 -9.08 -13.32 -5.18
C MET A 147 -7.63 -13.79 -5.36
N GLY A 148 -6.77 -13.48 -4.39
CA GLY A 148 -5.35 -13.84 -4.44
C GLY A 148 -5.13 -15.36 -4.48
N PRO A 149 -5.60 -16.12 -3.47
CA PRO A 149 -5.57 -17.58 -3.48
C PRO A 149 -6.20 -18.20 -4.74
N LEU A 150 -7.37 -17.71 -5.14
CA LEU A 150 -8.10 -18.21 -6.30
C LEU A 150 -7.30 -18.07 -7.60
N ALA A 151 -6.55 -16.97 -7.76
CA ALA A 151 -5.69 -16.75 -8.91
C ALA A 151 -4.49 -17.73 -8.99
N LEU A 152 -4.13 -18.37 -7.88
CA LEU A 152 -3.04 -19.36 -7.86
C LEU A 152 -3.48 -20.74 -8.35
N GLU A 153 -4.79 -20.99 -8.39
CA GLU A 153 -5.40 -22.24 -8.87
C GLU A 153 -5.63 -22.23 -10.39
N ALA A 154 -5.29 -21.13 -11.07
CA ALA A 154 -5.48 -20.97 -12.50
C ALA A 154 -4.70 -22.03 -13.30
N THR A 155 -5.37 -22.60 -14.30
CA THR A 155 -4.79 -23.62 -15.19
C THR A 155 -4.61 -23.11 -16.62
N LYS A 156 -5.30 -22.02 -16.97
CA LYS A 156 -5.25 -21.41 -18.29
C LYS A 156 -4.98 -19.92 -18.18
N GLN A 157 -4.27 -19.41 -19.18
CA GLN A 157 -4.08 -17.99 -19.33
C GLN A 157 -5.29 -17.38 -20.04
N VAL A 158 -5.89 -16.39 -19.39
CA VAL A 158 -6.94 -15.53 -19.95
C VAL A 158 -6.39 -14.10 -19.95
N CYS A 159 -6.69 -13.33 -20.99
CA CYS A 159 -6.28 -11.94 -21.07
C CYS A 159 -7.50 -11.05 -20.89
N ILE A 160 -7.35 -9.99 -20.08
CA ILE A 160 -8.32 -8.90 -19.98
C ILE A 160 -7.59 -7.57 -20.14
N ASN A 161 -8.27 -6.58 -20.69
CA ASN A 161 -7.74 -5.23 -20.76
C ASN A 161 -8.09 -4.45 -19.49
N ALA A 162 -7.09 -4.19 -18.64
CA ALA A 162 -7.25 -3.42 -17.40
C ALA A 162 -6.91 -1.92 -17.52
N GLN A 163 -6.93 -1.36 -18.73
CA GLN A 163 -6.66 0.07 -18.92
C GLN A 163 -7.75 0.94 -18.27
N CYS A 164 -9.00 0.48 -18.29
CA CYS A 164 -10.15 1.13 -17.65
C CYS A 164 -10.92 0.11 -16.82
N THR A 165 -11.16 0.40 -15.54
CA THR A 165 -11.88 -0.51 -14.63
C THR A 165 -13.28 -0.84 -15.12
N VAL A 166 -13.99 0.11 -15.74
CA VAL A 166 -15.35 -0.10 -16.27
C VAL A 166 -15.35 -1.08 -17.45
N PHE A 167 -14.36 -0.96 -18.35
CA PHE A 167 -14.24 -1.89 -19.47
C PHE A 167 -13.75 -3.26 -19.02
N ALA A 168 -12.80 -3.30 -18.07
CA ALA A 168 -12.36 -4.55 -17.47
C ALA A 168 -13.51 -5.29 -16.77
N GLU A 169 -14.39 -4.58 -16.06
CA GLU A 169 -15.59 -5.15 -15.43
C GLU A 169 -16.51 -5.78 -16.48
N SER A 170 -16.75 -5.08 -17.59
CA SER A 170 -17.56 -5.58 -18.70
C SER A 170 -16.95 -6.83 -19.36
N GLU A 171 -15.63 -6.88 -19.50
CA GLU A 171 -14.91 -8.06 -20.00
C GLU A 171 -15.01 -9.24 -19.03
N VAL A 172 -14.84 -9.01 -17.72
CA VAL A 172 -15.00 -10.03 -16.69
C VAL A 172 -16.43 -10.60 -16.70
N ILE A 173 -17.45 -9.76 -16.78
CA ILE A 173 -18.86 -10.20 -16.90
C ILE A 173 -19.06 -11.06 -18.16
N SER A 174 -18.43 -10.68 -19.28
CA SER A 174 -18.50 -11.46 -20.51
C SER A 174 -17.85 -12.85 -20.35
N LEU A 175 -16.72 -12.94 -19.64
CA LEU A 175 -16.04 -14.20 -19.34
C LEU A 175 -16.85 -15.09 -18.40
N VAL A 176 -17.57 -14.49 -17.44
CA VAL A 176 -18.52 -15.19 -16.57
C VAL A 176 -19.65 -15.81 -17.40
N HIS A 177 -20.26 -15.05 -18.33
CA HIS A 177 -21.28 -15.59 -19.23
C HIS A 177 -20.75 -16.66 -20.19
N ALA A 178 -19.46 -16.62 -20.53
CA ALA A 178 -18.78 -17.66 -21.30
C ALA A 178 -18.43 -18.91 -20.46
N ASN A 179 -18.81 -18.96 -19.18
CA ASN A 179 -18.46 -20.03 -18.24
C ASN A 179 -16.94 -20.26 -18.10
N THR A 180 -16.16 -19.18 -18.18
CA THR A 180 -14.72 -19.23 -17.91
C THR A 180 -14.50 -19.58 -16.43
N PRO A 181 -13.55 -20.46 -16.07
CA PRO A 181 -13.28 -20.77 -14.67
C PRO A 181 -12.87 -19.52 -13.87
N LYS A 182 -13.44 -19.35 -12.66
CA LYS A 182 -13.09 -18.23 -11.78
C LYS A 182 -11.58 -18.13 -11.46
N PRO A 183 -10.83 -19.22 -11.25
CA PRO A 183 -9.37 -19.17 -11.09
C PRO A 183 -8.66 -18.48 -12.26
N ASP A 184 -9.01 -18.85 -13.49
CA ASP A 184 -8.39 -18.31 -14.70
C ASP A 184 -8.72 -16.82 -14.87
N MET A 185 -9.97 -16.41 -14.58
CA MET A 185 -10.36 -15.00 -14.57
C MET A 185 -9.67 -14.20 -13.47
N ALA A 186 -9.58 -14.76 -12.26
CA ALA A 186 -8.87 -14.13 -11.16
C ALA A 186 -7.40 -13.90 -11.55
N ARG A 187 -6.74 -14.89 -12.15
CA ARG A 187 -5.37 -14.72 -12.65
C ARG A 187 -5.26 -13.61 -13.69
N ALA A 188 -6.17 -13.55 -14.65
CA ALA A 188 -6.20 -12.48 -15.66
C ALA A 188 -6.32 -11.09 -15.01
N VAL A 189 -7.17 -10.95 -13.99
CA VAL A 189 -7.33 -9.71 -13.21
C VAL A 189 -6.03 -9.29 -12.54
N HIS A 190 -5.34 -10.21 -11.86
CA HIS A 190 -4.07 -9.91 -11.18
C HIS A 190 -2.96 -9.56 -12.17
N ASP A 191 -2.88 -10.29 -13.29
CA ASP A 191 -1.87 -10.07 -14.31
C ASP A 191 -2.04 -8.68 -14.95
N ALA A 192 -3.27 -8.31 -15.29
CA ALA A 192 -3.56 -7.04 -15.92
C ALA A 192 -3.27 -5.83 -15.00
N ILE A 193 -3.59 -5.91 -13.70
CA ILE A 193 -3.24 -4.83 -12.76
C ILE A 193 -1.74 -4.80 -12.47
N ALA A 194 -1.09 -5.95 -12.38
CA ALA A 194 0.35 -6.05 -12.14
C ALA A 194 1.15 -5.54 -13.35
N GLU A 195 0.68 -5.72 -14.59
CA GLU A 195 1.29 -5.13 -15.78
C GLU A 195 1.29 -3.60 -15.73
N ARG A 196 0.18 -3.01 -15.30
CA ARG A 196 0.06 -1.56 -15.11
C ARG A 196 1.06 -1.04 -14.07
N ILE A 197 1.16 -1.73 -12.93
CA ILE A 197 2.10 -1.39 -11.87
C ILE A 197 3.54 -1.62 -12.34
N ALA A 198 3.86 -2.75 -12.98
CA ALA A 198 5.20 -3.06 -13.47
C ALA A 198 5.68 -2.06 -14.52
N SER A 199 4.79 -1.60 -15.41
CA SER A 199 5.10 -0.51 -16.36
C SER A 199 5.53 0.76 -15.63
N MET A 200 4.83 1.13 -14.55
CA MET A 200 5.20 2.25 -13.70
C MET A 200 6.56 2.04 -13.03
N VAL A 201 6.80 0.87 -12.43
CA VAL A 201 8.09 0.55 -11.77
C VAL A 201 9.26 0.62 -12.76
N ARG A 202 9.09 0.12 -13.99
CA ARG A 202 10.14 0.18 -15.03
C ARG A 202 10.57 1.61 -15.38
N ARG A 203 9.70 2.62 -15.18
CA ARG A 203 10.03 4.02 -15.46
C ARG A 203 11.03 4.61 -14.44
N VAL A 204 10.96 4.21 -13.18
CA VAL A 204 11.92 4.62 -12.14
C VAL A 204 13.16 3.73 -12.09
N GLY A 205 13.12 2.59 -12.79
CA GLY A 205 14.19 1.59 -12.83
C GLY A 205 14.05 0.58 -11.69
N VAL A 206 14.16 -0.71 -12.04
CA VAL A 206 14.06 -1.81 -11.07
C VAL A 206 15.44 -2.08 -10.49
N GLU A 207 15.60 -1.81 -9.20
CA GLU A 207 16.80 -2.15 -8.43
C GLU A 207 16.40 -3.02 -7.22
N PRO A 208 16.89 -4.27 -7.12
CA PRO A 208 16.69 -5.10 -5.95
C PRO A 208 17.36 -4.51 -4.69
N ASP A 209 16.78 -4.66 -3.49
CA ASP A 209 15.53 -5.38 -3.22
C ASP A 209 14.29 -4.56 -3.60
N VAL A 210 13.27 -5.25 -4.14
CA VAL A 210 11.96 -4.67 -4.47
C VAL A 210 10.98 -4.99 -3.35
N VAL A 211 10.35 -3.95 -2.78
CA VAL A 211 9.40 -4.08 -1.67
C VAL A 211 8.03 -3.55 -2.09
N LEU A 212 6.98 -4.33 -1.88
CA LEU A 212 5.59 -3.90 -2.06
C LEU A 212 4.96 -3.56 -0.70
N VAL A 213 4.38 -2.37 -0.61
CA VAL A 213 3.69 -1.82 0.56
C VAL A 213 2.28 -1.35 0.17
N GLY A 214 1.51 -0.90 1.16
CA GLY A 214 0.11 -0.54 0.98
C GLY A 214 -0.84 -1.75 1.06
N GLY A 215 -2.14 -1.49 1.03
CA GLY A 215 -3.18 -2.51 1.23
C GLY A 215 -3.14 -3.65 0.22
N VAL A 216 -2.77 -3.36 -1.03
CA VAL A 216 -2.67 -4.38 -2.08
C VAL A 216 -1.50 -5.35 -1.83
N GLY A 217 -0.54 -5.01 -0.96
CA GLY A 217 0.51 -5.92 -0.51
C GLY A 217 -0.02 -7.21 0.12
N ARG A 218 -1.26 -7.23 0.65
CA ARG A 218 -1.91 -8.45 1.16
C ARG A 218 -2.35 -9.42 0.07
N ASN A 219 -2.53 -8.95 -1.16
CA ASN A 219 -3.01 -9.77 -2.25
C ASN A 219 -1.84 -10.57 -2.87
N ILE A 220 -1.72 -11.83 -2.47
CA ILE A 220 -0.68 -12.74 -2.95
C ILE A 220 -0.68 -12.94 -4.48
N GLY A 221 -1.84 -12.79 -5.13
CA GLY A 221 -1.96 -12.84 -6.58
C GLY A 221 -1.22 -11.68 -7.25
N VAL A 222 -1.35 -10.46 -6.70
CA VAL A 222 -0.59 -9.29 -7.17
C VAL A 222 0.91 -9.46 -6.91
N VAL A 223 1.29 -9.92 -5.72
CA VAL A 223 2.71 -10.14 -5.37
C VAL A 223 3.38 -11.10 -6.35
N GLN A 224 2.73 -12.23 -6.66
CA GLN A 224 3.26 -13.21 -7.60
C GLN A 224 3.27 -12.69 -9.04
N ALA A 225 2.23 -11.96 -9.46
CA ALA A 225 2.18 -11.34 -10.78
C ALA A 225 3.30 -10.31 -10.96
N LEU A 226 3.52 -9.44 -9.98
CA LEU A 226 4.62 -8.47 -9.99
C LEU A 226 5.98 -9.15 -10.01
N SER A 227 6.21 -10.16 -9.16
CA SER A 227 7.49 -10.87 -9.12
C SER A 227 7.82 -11.50 -10.47
N ARG A 228 6.83 -12.12 -11.12
CA ARG A 228 6.99 -12.70 -12.46
C ARG A 228 7.26 -11.63 -13.53
N LEU A 229 6.52 -10.53 -13.52
CA LEU A 229 6.64 -9.47 -14.54
C LEU A 229 7.93 -8.64 -14.40
N LEU A 230 8.42 -8.45 -13.17
CA LEU A 230 9.65 -7.72 -12.90
C LEU A 230 10.90 -8.60 -12.98
N GLY A 231 10.73 -9.93 -12.95
CA GLY A 231 11.85 -10.89 -12.99
C GLY A 231 12.68 -10.91 -11.71
N VAL A 232 12.12 -10.41 -10.60
CA VAL A 232 12.78 -10.31 -9.29
C VAL A 232 11.77 -10.65 -8.20
N GLU A 233 12.24 -11.17 -7.06
CA GLU A 233 11.37 -11.41 -5.91
C GLU A 233 10.85 -10.09 -5.35
N VAL A 234 9.51 -9.96 -5.23
CA VAL A 234 8.87 -8.83 -4.55
C VAL A 234 8.65 -9.20 -3.10
N LYS A 235 9.33 -8.49 -2.19
CA LYS A 235 9.22 -8.68 -0.75
C LYS A 235 8.04 -7.87 -0.21
N VAL A 236 7.37 -8.41 0.81
CA VAL A 236 6.23 -7.74 1.46
C VAL A 236 6.46 -7.82 2.98
N PRO A 237 6.44 -6.70 3.71
CA PRO A 237 6.51 -6.74 5.17
C PRO A 237 5.22 -7.34 5.74
N GLN A 238 5.24 -7.79 7.00
CA GLN A 238 4.08 -8.43 7.62
C GLN A 238 2.83 -7.52 7.66
N GLN A 239 3.04 -6.21 7.77
CA GLN A 239 1.99 -5.19 7.82
C GLN A 239 2.27 -4.11 6.75
N PRO A 240 2.01 -4.40 5.47
CA PRO A 240 2.36 -3.49 4.38
C PRO A 240 1.62 -2.15 4.44
N GLU A 241 0.46 -2.08 5.07
CA GLU A 241 -0.32 -0.84 5.18
C GLU A 241 0.26 0.17 6.16
N LEU A 242 1.09 -0.28 7.10
CA LEU A 242 1.64 0.56 8.16
C LEU A 242 2.96 1.20 7.78
N VAL A 243 3.54 0.85 6.63
CA VAL A 243 4.90 1.27 6.26
C VAL A 243 5.03 2.78 6.15
N GLY A 244 4.05 3.46 5.54
CA GLY A 244 4.02 4.93 5.47
C GLY A 244 3.96 5.58 6.85
N ALA A 245 3.09 5.09 7.74
CA ALA A 245 3.01 5.59 9.13
C ALA A 245 4.33 5.34 9.90
N LEU A 246 4.90 4.15 9.78
CA LEU A 246 6.20 3.82 10.38
C LEU A 246 7.32 4.74 9.87
N GLY A 247 7.38 4.95 8.56
CA GLY A 247 8.34 5.84 7.92
C GLY A 247 8.25 7.27 8.44
N ALA A 248 7.03 7.79 8.61
CA ALA A 248 6.80 9.11 9.20
C ALA A 248 7.31 9.17 10.65
N ALA A 249 7.04 8.14 11.46
CA ALA A 249 7.53 8.06 12.84
C ALA A 249 9.07 8.05 12.89
N LEU A 250 9.72 7.24 12.05
CA LEU A 250 11.18 7.15 11.94
C LEU A 250 11.82 8.49 11.56
N LEU A 251 11.28 9.16 10.53
CA LEU A 251 11.76 10.49 10.13
C LEU A 251 11.55 11.53 11.22
N GLY A 252 10.50 11.38 12.03
CA GLY A 252 10.29 12.21 13.22
C GLY A 252 11.37 12.03 14.29
N ALA A 253 11.80 10.78 14.51
CA ALA A 253 12.85 10.45 15.46
C ALA A 253 14.25 10.94 15.02
N GLU A 254 14.50 11.04 13.70
CA GLU A 254 15.78 11.50 13.13
C GLU A 254 15.98 13.02 13.14
N LYS A 255 14.90 13.80 13.26
CA LYS A 255 14.92 15.28 13.27
C LYS A 255 15.19 15.87 14.66
N VAL A 256 15.81 15.11 15.57
CA VAL A 256 16.11 15.52 16.95
C VAL A 256 17.60 15.38 17.23
#